data_AF-A0A2V2UDG0-F1
#
_entry.id   AF-A0A2V2UDG0-F1
#
_cell.length_a   1.000
_cell.length_b   1.000
_cell.length_c   1.000
_cell.angle_alpha   90.00
_cell.angle_beta   90.00
_cell.angle_gamma   90.00
#
_symmetry.space_group_name_H-M   'P 1'
#
loop_
_entity.id
_entity.type
_entity.pdbx_description
1 polymer ?
#
loop_
_entity_poly.entity_id
_entity_poly.type
_entity_poly.pdbx_seq_one_letter_code
_entity_poly.pdbx_strand_id
1 'polypeptide(L)'
;MTILPPIATFSGRLAAQTSTTGNNVYTAWPNNDTGHRNVFVAMSSDDSKTIVLSRPNKEHLIYQNTSIAASVYVYVICWTNESWVLEPVIRASTDGGNTFCPMVMLNSTSTRSIFCINFRRFHLLKPMACSQE
;
A
#
# COMPACT_ATOMS: atom_id res chain seq x y z
N MET A 1 -17.96 4.01 -33.69
CA MET A 1 -17.08 4.12 -32.51
C MET A 1 -17.85 3.56 -31.33
N THR A 2 -17.67 2.28 -31.03
CA THR A 2 -18.51 1.56 -30.07
C THR A 2 -17.86 1.65 -28.71
N ILE A 3 -18.43 2.47 -27.82
CA ILE A 3 -18.06 2.51 -26.41
C ILE A 3 -18.58 1.24 -25.75
N LEU A 4 -17.67 0.35 -25.33
CA LEU A 4 -18.04 -0.78 -24.47
C LEU A 4 -18.41 -0.23 -23.08
N PRO A 5 -19.45 -0.75 -22.41
CA PRO A 5 -19.73 -0.37 -21.04
C PRO A 5 -18.60 -0.87 -20.13
N PRO A 6 -18.30 -0.18 -19.02
CA PRO A 6 -17.31 -0.67 -18.07
C PRO A 6 -17.81 -2.01 -17.49
N ILE A 7 -17.03 -3.07 -17.69
CA ILE A 7 -17.19 -4.32 -16.95
C ILE A 7 -16.90 -4.02 -15.48
N ALA A 8 -17.95 -3.83 -14.69
CA ALA A 8 -17.89 -3.82 -13.24
C ALA A 8 -18.23 -5.23 -12.74
N THR A 9 -17.22 -6.08 -12.59
CA THR A 9 -17.39 -7.36 -11.88
C THR A 9 -16.83 -7.22 -10.48
N PHE A 10 -17.70 -6.92 -9.52
CA PHE A 10 -17.36 -6.93 -8.10
C PHE A 10 -17.58 -8.35 -7.55
N SER A 11 -16.50 -9.04 -7.24
CA SER A 11 -16.53 -10.29 -6.46
C SER A 11 -15.26 -10.36 -5.60
N GLY A 12 -15.41 -10.24 -4.28
CA GLY A 12 -14.41 -10.73 -3.31
C GLY A 12 -13.02 -10.08 -3.30
N ARG A 13 -12.92 -8.76 -3.50
CA ARG A 13 -11.81 -7.85 -3.15
C ARG A 13 -10.34 -8.35 -3.29
N LEU A 14 -10.00 -8.96 -4.42
CA LEU A 14 -8.64 -8.89 -4.99
C LEU A 14 -8.54 -7.76 -6.04
N ALA A 15 -9.17 -6.62 -5.78
CA ALA A 15 -9.21 -5.52 -6.73
C ALA A 15 -7.90 -4.73 -6.68
N ALA A 16 -7.25 -4.59 -7.83
CA ALA A 16 -6.17 -3.64 -7.98
C ALA A 16 -6.69 -2.21 -7.73
N GLN A 17 -5.91 -1.44 -6.99
CA GLN A 17 -6.12 -0.01 -6.81
C GLN A 17 -5.11 0.73 -7.67
N THR A 18 -5.47 1.92 -8.14
CA THR A 18 -4.60 2.74 -8.98
C THR A 18 -4.56 4.17 -8.48
N SER A 19 -3.39 4.80 -8.53
CA SER A 19 -3.19 6.22 -8.26
C SER A 19 -2.17 6.78 -9.25
N THR A 20 -2.24 8.07 -9.53
CA THR A 20 -1.39 8.71 -10.55
C THR A 20 -0.79 9.99 -9.98
N THR A 21 0.48 10.24 -10.28
CA THR A 21 1.11 11.54 -9.99
C THR A 21 2.15 11.84 -11.06
N GLY A 22 2.15 13.08 -11.56
CA GLY A 22 2.94 13.43 -12.75
C GLY A 22 2.62 12.52 -13.93
N ASN A 23 3.66 11.90 -14.49
CA ASN A 23 3.57 10.96 -15.61
C ASN A 23 3.51 9.49 -15.17
N ASN A 24 3.46 9.22 -13.87
CA ASN A 24 3.56 7.86 -13.34
C ASN A 24 2.18 7.37 -12.86
N VAL A 25 1.86 6.13 -13.23
CA VAL A 25 0.74 5.34 -12.74
C VAL A 25 1.28 4.34 -11.73
N TYR A 26 0.62 4.25 -10.58
CA TYR A 26 0.92 3.30 -9.53
C TYR A 26 -0.27 2.38 -9.38
N THR A 27 -0.03 1.09 -9.27
CA THR A 27 -1.06 0.12 -8.96
C THR A 27 -0.65 -0.76 -7.81
N ALA A 28 -1.59 -1.07 -6.92
CA ALA A 28 -1.38 -1.93 -5.77
C ALA A 28 -2.50 -2.97 -5.69
N TRP A 29 -2.15 -4.24 -5.52
CA TRP A 29 -3.13 -5.32 -5.47
C TRP A 29 -2.70 -6.41 -4.50
N PRO A 30 -3.65 -7.04 -3.80
CA PRO A 30 -3.39 -8.29 -3.13
C PRO A 30 -3.28 -9.41 -4.18
N ASN A 31 -2.38 -10.36 -3.97
CA ASN A 31 -2.21 -11.54 -4.81
C ASN A 31 -1.87 -12.75 -3.93
N ASN A 32 -2.42 -13.91 -4.27
CA ASN A 32 -2.31 -15.18 -3.57
C ASN A 32 -1.49 -16.24 -4.32
N ASP A 33 -0.77 -15.88 -5.40
CA ASP A 33 0.00 -16.80 -6.23
C ASP A 33 1.02 -17.65 -5.47
N THR A 34 1.49 -17.20 -4.30
CA THR A 34 2.46 -17.92 -3.46
C THR A 34 1.81 -18.74 -2.34
N GLY A 35 0.49 -18.98 -2.38
CA GLY A 35 -0.27 -19.60 -1.27
C GLY A 35 -0.48 -18.69 -0.05
N HIS A 36 0.04 -17.46 -0.11
CA HIS A 36 -0.09 -16.43 0.92
C HIS A 36 -0.67 -15.16 0.28
N ARG A 37 -1.58 -14.47 0.99
CA ARG A 37 -2.13 -13.19 0.49
C ARG A 37 -1.10 -12.10 0.70
N ASN A 38 -0.34 -11.78 -0.33
CA ASN A 38 0.69 -10.77 -0.37
C ASN A 38 0.18 -9.50 -1.05
N VAL A 39 0.78 -8.34 -0.75
CA VAL A 39 0.45 -7.08 -1.44
C VAL A 39 1.59 -6.69 -2.35
N PHE A 40 1.26 -6.47 -3.61
CA PHE A 40 2.17 -6.08 -4.68
C PHE A 40 1.91 -4.63 -5.04
N VAL A 41 2.96 -3.95 -5.47
CA VAL A 41 2.89 -2.62 -6.07
C VAL A 41 3.70 -2.62 -7.35
N ALA A 42 3.14 -2.05 -8.41
CA ALA A 42 3.88 -1.71 -9.61
C ALA A 42 3.73 -0.22 -9.93
N MET A 43 4.76 0.31 -10.55
CA MET A 43 4.79 1.68 -11.06
C MET A 43 5.12 1.65 -12.55
N SER A 44 4.49 2.53 -13.33
CA SER A 44 4.90 2.84 -14.70
C SER A 44 6.15 3.73 -14.69
N SER A 45 7.29 3.16 -14.34
CA SER A 45 8.58 3.68 -14.79
C SER A 45 8.98 2.98 -16.08
N ASP A 46 10.01 3.50 -16.76
CA ASP A 46 10.56 2.89 -17.98
C ASP A 46 10.94 1.40 -17.78
N ASP A 47 11.26 1.02 -16.54
CA ASP A 47 11.63 -0.34 -16.16
C ASP A 47 10.48 -1.21 -15.62
N SER A 48 9.25 -0.67 -15.54
CA SER A 48 8.03 -1.37 -15.09
C SER A 48 8.27 -2.34 -13.92
N LYS A 49 8.72 -1.81 -12.78
CA LYS A 49 9.15 -2.61 -11.63
C LYS A 49 7.97 -2.98 -10.73
N THR A 50 7.88 -4.26 -10.36
CA THR A 50 6.95 -4.75 -9.32
C THR A 50 7.72 -4.99 -8.01
N ILE A 51 7.18 -4.49 -6.90
CA ILE A 51 7.72 -4.61 -5.54
C ILE A 51 6.70 -5.34 -4.66
N VAL A 52 7.16 -6.33 -3.90
CA VAL A 52 6.35 -6.99 -2.87
C VAL A 52 6.43 -6.18 -1.58
N LEU A 53 5.27 -5.75 -1.07
CA LEU A 53 5.19 -4.93 0.14
C LEU A 53 4.95 -5.72 1.42
N SER A 54 4.44 -6.95 1.31
CA SER A 54 4.26 -7.85 2.44
C SER A 54 5.59 -8.35 2.99
N ARG A 55 5.59 -8.76 4.27
CA ARG A 55 6.76 -9.37 4.90
C ARG A 55 7.00 -10.77 4.33
N PRO A 56 8.26 -11.22 4.17
CA PRO A 56 8.54 -12.61 3.79
C PRO A 56 7.91 -13.58 4.80
N ASN A 57 7.30 -14.64 4.26
CA ASN A 57 6.43 -15.60 4.94
C ASN A 57 6.84 -15.95 6.38
N LYS A 58 6.01 -15.49 7.33
CA LYS A 58 5.77 -16.17 8.60
C LYS A 58 4.35 -16.69 8.52
N GLU A 59 4.14 -17.97 8.85
CA GLU A 59 2.91 -18.74 8.66
C GLU A 59 1.60 -17.94 8.88
N HIS A 60 0.61 -18.15 7.99
CA HIS A 60 -0.78 -17.63 8.05
C HIS A 60 -1.00 -16.10 8.00
N LEU A 61 0.01 -15.31 7.66
CA LEU A 61 -0.18 -13.88 7.41
C LEU A 61 -1.03 -13.61 6.16
N ILE A 62 -1.98 -12.70 6.30
CA ILE A 62 -2.90 -12.25 5.26
C ILE A 62 -2.71 -10.76 5.09
N TYR A 63 -2.40 -10.31 3.87
CA TYR A 63 -2.48 -8.90 3.49
C TYR A 63 -3.61 -8.70 2.49
N GLN A 64 -4.58 -7.86 2.84
CA GLN A 64 -5.78 -7.63 2.03
C GLN A 64 -6.29 -6.20 2.11
N ASN A 65 -7.38 -5.88 1.42
CA ASN A 65 -8.05 -4.58 1.50
C ASN A 65 -7.09 -3.41 1.20
N THR A 66 -6.29 -3.56 0.15
CA THR A 66 -5.26 -2.60 -0.24
C THR A 66 -5.86 -1.28 -0.72
N SER A 67 -5.17 -0.18 -0.43
CA SER A 67 -5.42 1.17 -0.94
C SER A 67 -4.09 1.85 -1.25
N ILE A 68 -4.06 2.70 -2.27
CA ILE A 68 -2.86 3.44 -2.70
C ILE A 68 -3.18 4.92 -2.94
N ALA A 69 -2.27 5.79 -2.53
CA ALA A 69 -2.29 7.21 -2.83
C ALA A 69 -0.90 7.68 -3.26
N ALA A 70 -0.82 8.42 -4.37
CA ALA A 70 0.43 8.92 -4.92
C ALA A 70 0.41 10.46 -5.04
N SER A 71 1.52 11.08 -4.63
CA SER A 71 1.82 12.51 -4.73
C SER A 71 3.35 12.66 -4.75
N VAL A 72 3.92 13.64 -4.05
CA VAL A 72 5.36 13.69 -3.74
C VAL A 72 5.83 12.43 -3.00
N TYR A 73 4.92 11.82 -2.23
CA TYR A 73 5.12 10.54 -1.55
C TYR A 73 4.10 9.52 -2.04
N VAL A 74 4.47 8.23 -1.97
CA VAL A 74 3.55 7.13 -2.29
C VAL A 74 3.22 6.38 -1.01
N TYR A 75 1.93 6.28 -0.71
CA TYR A 75 1.42 5.57 0.46
C TYR A 75 0.62 4.36 0.04
N VAL A 76 0.90 3.22 0.66
CA VAL A 76 0.11 2.00 0.49
C VAL A 76 -0.39 1.54 1.84
N ILE A 77 -1.70 1.36 1.94
CA ILE A 77 -2.39 0.89 3.13
C ILE A 77 -2.93 -0.50 2.82
N CYS A 78 -2.76 -1.44 3.73
CA CYS A 78 -3.40 -2.74 3.66
C CYS A 78 -3.78 -3.22 5.06
N TRP A 79 -4.51 -4.32 5.13
CA TRP A 79 -4.94 -4.93 6.39
C TRP A 79 -4.19 -6.23 6.60
N THR A 80 -3.61 -6.41 7.78
CA THR A 80 -2.86 -7.61 8.16
C THR A 80 -3.31 -8.23 9.46
N ASN A 81 -3.18 -9.54 9.60
CA ASN A 81 -3.39 -10.28 10.85
C ASN A 81 -2.09 -10.57 11.61
N GLU A 82 -1.01 -9.81 11.38
CA GLU A 82 0.28 -9.99 12.06
C GLU A 82 0.17 -9.88 13.59
N SER A 83 -0.77 -9.08 14.09
CA SER A 83 -1.08 -8.94 15.51
C SER A 83 -2.18 -9.92 15.99
N TRP A 84 -2.47 -10.99 15.26
CA TRP A 84 -3.57 -11.94 15.50
C TRP A 84 -4.99 -11.39 15.29
N VAL A 85 -5.13 -10.08 15.11
CA VAL A 85 -6.35 -9.39 14.71
C VAL A 85 -6.08 -8.66 13.39
N LEU A 86 -7.10 -8.55 12.55
CA LEU A 86 -6.98 -7.83 11.28
C LEU A 86 -6.89 -6.31 11.54
N GLU A 87 -5.69 -5.75 11.40
CA GLU A 87 -5.37 -4.35 11.67
C GLU A 87 -4.84 -3.65 10.41
N PRO A 88 -5.11 -2.35 10.24
CA PRO A 88 -4.56 -1.58 9.13
C PRO A 88 -3.09 -1.26 9.36
N VAL A 89 -2.30 -1.39 8.29
CA VAL A 89 -0.87 -1.04 8.24
C VAL A 89 -0.62 -0.09 7.07
N ILE A 90 0.41 0.74 7.20
CA ILE A 90 0.87 1.66 6.15
C ILE A 90 2.33 1.42 5.80
N ARG A 91 2.66 1.58 4.52
CA ARG A 91 4.02 1.78 4.02
C ARG A 91 4.09 3.07 3.22
N ALA A 92 5.20 3.77 3.33
CA ALA A 92 5.46 5.02 2.63
C ALA A 92 6.74 4.90 1.79
N SER A 93 6.72 5.52 0.61
CA SER A 93 7.88 5.76 -0.22
C SER A 93 8.13 7.26 -0.33
N THR A 94 9.40 7.62 -0.16
CA THR A 94 9.91 9.00 -0.30
C THR A 94 10.72 9.23 -1.57
N ASP A 95 10.82 8.22 -2.42
CA ASP A 95 11.64 8.18 -3.63
C ASP A 95 10.82 7.80 -4.87
N GLY A 96 9.55 8.19 -4.89
CA GLY A 96 8.65 7.97 -6.04
C GLY A 96 8.30 6.50 -6.26
N GLY A 97 8.26 5.68 -5.23
CA GLY A 97 7.89 4.25 -5.31
C GLY A 97 9.06 3.31 -5.62
N ASN A 98 10.30 3.80 -5.65
CA ASN A 98 11.48 2.95 -5.87
C ASN A 98 11.79 2.06 -4.66
N THR A 99 11.61 2.59 -3.44
CA THR A 99 11.73 1.87 -2.18
C THR A 99 10.60 2.24 -1.22
N PHE A 100 10.31 1.35 -0.27
CA PHE A 100 9.29 1.59 0.76
C PHE A 100 9.87 1.36 2.14
N CYS A 101 9.53 2.25 3.07
CA CYS A 101 9.90 2.14 4.48
C CYS A 101 9.35 0.86 5.12
N PRO A 102 9.87 0.43 6.28
CA PRO A 102 9.26 -0.62 7.08
C PRO A 102 7.77 -0.37 7.36
N MET A 103 7.03 -1.45 7.60
CA MET A 103 5.58 -1.41 7.86
C MET A 103 5.27 -0.77 9.21
N VAL A 104 4.27 0.11 9.23
CA VAL A 104 3.78 0.77 10.46
C VAL A 104 2.35 0.37 10.73
N MET A 105 2.07 -0.14 11.94
CA MET A 105 0.73 -0.49 12.41
C MET A 105 -0.08 0.75 12.76
N LEU A 106 -1.30 0.83 12.26
CA LEU A 106 -2.26 1.90 12.52
C LEU A 106 -3.28 1.41 13.57
N ASN A 107 -2.84 1.14 14.79
CA ASN A 107 -3.76 0.80 15.90
C ASN A 107 -3.98 2.01 16.83
N SER A 108 -5.11 2.01 17.54
CA SER A 108 -5.52 3.12 18.40
C SER A 108 -4.76 3.20 19.73
N THR A 109 -3.82 2.28 20.00
CA THR A 109 -3.19 2.10 21.33
C THR A 109 -1.66 2.16 21.30
N SER A 110 -1.01 2.25 20.13
CA SER A 110 0.45 2.38 20.06
C SER A 110 0.88 3.81 20.33
N THR A 111 1.21 4.09 21.59
CA THR A 111 1.85 5.32 22.07
C THR A 111 3.27 5.52 21.52
N ARG A 112 3.75 4.64 20.64
CA ARG A 112 4.99 4.81 19.85
C ARG A 112 4.75 5.20 18.40
N SER A 113 3.50 5.24 17.94
CA SER A 113 3.14 5.91 16.69
C SER A 113 2.84 7.38 17.01
N ILE A 114 3.88 8.22 17.08
CA ILE A 114 3.66 9.65 16.82
C ILE A 114 3.34 9.74 15.33
N PHE A 115 2.07 9.49 14.99
CA PHE A 115 1.34 10.27 14.01
C PHE A 115 -0.14 9.92 14.14
N CYS A 116 -0.87 10.77 14.85
CA CYS A 116 -2.31 10.88 14.66
C CYS A 116 -2.56 11.07 13.16
N ILE A 117 -3.30 10.15 12.55
CA ILE A 117 -3.87 10.33 11.21
C ILE A 117 -4.98 11.37 11.34
N ASN A 118 -4.59 12.64 11.49
CA ASN A 118 -5.51 13.75 11.52
C ASN A 118 -5.67 14.23 10.08
N PHE A 119 -6.74 13.78 9.41
CA PHE A 119 -7.05 14.04 8.00
C PHE A 119 -7.13 15.54 7.63
N ARG A 120 -7.07 16.46 8.59
CA ARG A 120 -7.13 17.92 8.35
C ARG A 120 -5.78 18.64 8.20
N ARG A 121 -4.63 17.95 8.30
CA ARG A 121 -3.30 18.60 8.27
C ARG A 121 -2.29 17.94 7.34
N PHE A 122 -2.69 17.66 6.09
CA PHE A 122 -1.78 17.14 5.06
C PHE A 122 -0.62 18.09 4.68
N HIS A 123 -0.64 19.37 5.07
CA HIS A 123 0.36 20.35 4.63
C HIS A 123 1.60 20.49 5.55
N LEU A 124 1.69 19.76 6.67
CA LEU A 124 2.73 20.01 7.69
C LEU A 124 3.42 18.77 8.28
N LEU A 125 3.27 17.59 7.67
CA LEU A 125 3.90 16.38 8.21
C LEU A 125 5.19 16.08 7.44
N LYS A 126 6.33 16.19 8.13
CA LYS A 126 7.58 15.56 7.66
C LYS A 126 7.29 14.07 7.41
N PRO A 127 7.68 13.51 6.26
CA PRO A 127 7.43 12.11 5.95
C PRO A 127 8.11 11.20 6.98
N MET A 128 7.62 9.97 7.12
CA MET A 128 8.43 8.87 7.62
C MET A 128 9.73 8.87 6.80
N ALA A 129 10.82 9.43 7.35
CA ALA A 129 12.12 9.22 6.77
C ALA A 129 12.34 7.71 6.83
N CYS A 130 12.67 7.09 5.69
CA CYS A 130 13.18 5.74 5.65
C CYS A 130 14.53 5.74 6.40
N SER A 131 14.49 5.79 7.73
CA SER A 131 15.68 5.67 8.56
C SER A 131 16.19 4.26 8.35
N GLN A 132 17.31 4.15 7.64
CA GLN A 132 18.06 2.91 7.59
C GLN A 132 18.61 2.69 9.00
N GLU A 133 18.19 1.61 9.64
CA GLU A 133 19.04 0.93 10.62
C GLU A 133 20.02 0.03 9.87
#